data_AF-A0A0D0CPK5-F1
#
_entry.id   AF-A0A0D0CPK5-F1
#
_cell.length_a   1.000
_cell.length_b   1.000
_cell.length_c   1.000
_cell.angle_alpha   90.00
_cell.angle_beta   90.00
_cell.angle_gamma   90.00
#
_symmetry.space_group_name_H-M   'P 1'
#
loop_
_entity.id
_entity.type
_entity.pdbx_description
1 polymer ?
#
loop_
_entity_poly.entity_id
_entity_poly.type
_entity_poly.pdbx_seq_one_letter_code
_entity_poly.pdbx_strand_id
1 'polypeptide(L)'
;MVPTFPQLSPSPSVTTSTLHALHRSFDVHQPPSITEVQLAIRDLNLLLHPPHNRGCGYKTTALTSTLEKCLMWMLYFFRAFVNGLEWGPAALKTAKFVGKGPYISRKVREWSRAYIADRGNLPFIRYSGAWTKSRIRDEDLQEELLLHLQSLGKYVTASAIIIYLDHLEVQARYGLTKNISLATAQRWMTEVGYRWGKDPKGQYVDGHE
;
A
#
# COMPACT_ATOMS: atom_id res chain seq x y z
N MET A 1 62.03 51.63 -31.33
CA MET A 1 61.15 50.53 -31.74
C MET A 1 60.78 49.75 -30.49
N VAL A 2 59.60 50.06 -29.95
CA VAL A 2 59.08 49.51 -28.69
C VAL A 2 58.17 48.33 -29.05
N PRO A 3 58.37 47.12 -28.51
CA PRO A 3 57.51 45.99 -28.84
C PRO A 3 56.18 46.11 -28.09
N THR A 4 55.10 46.18 -28.89
CA THR A 4 53.70 46.10 -28.47
C THR A 4 53.41 44.72 -27.89
N PHE A 5 53.19 44.63 -26.57
CA PHE A 5 52.63 43.44 -25.94
C PHE A 5 51.10 43.42 -26.13
N PRO A 6 50.50 42.29 -26.57
CA PRO A 6 49.06 42.18 -26.70
C PRO A 6 48.39 42.09 -25.32
N GLN A 7 47.29 42.82 -25.19
CA GLN A 7 46.40 42.88 -24.04
C GLN A 7 45.92 41.49 -23.59
N LEU A 8 46.04 41.23 -22.28
CA LEU A 8 45.37 40.16 -21.56
C LEU A 8 43.85 40.36 -21.61
N SER A 9 43.15 39.47 -22.31
CA SER A 9 41.71 39.26 -22.13
C SER A 9 41.49 38.48 -20.83
N PRO A 10 40.60 38.93 -19.91
CA PRO A 10 40.27 38.13 -18.74
C PRO A 10 39.50 36.88 -19.17
N SER A 11 40.01 35.71 -18.75
CA SER A 11 39.29 34.43 -18.84
C SER A 11 37.91 34.56 -18.19
N PRO A 12 36.83 34.05 -18.80
CA PRO A 12 35.56 33.95 -18.11
C PRO A 12 35.74 32.97 -16.95
N SER A 13 35.67 33.52 -15.74
CA SER A 13 35.54 32.78 -14.48
C SER A 13 34.55 31.64 -14.67
N VAL A 14 35.05 30.40 -14.64
CA VAL A 14 34.20 29.21 -14.53
C VAL A 14 33.53 29.32 -13.17
N THR A 15 32.33 29.90 -13.17
CA THR A 15 31.46 30.02 -12.02
C THR A 15 31.29 28.63 -11.39
N THR A 16 31.58 28.56 -10.09
CA THR A 16 31.34 27.44 -9.16
C THR A 16 29.94 26.83 -9.26
N SER A 17 28.99 27.52 -9.91
CA SER A 17 27.65 27.04 -10.25
C SER A 17 27.63 25.83 -11.22
N THR A 18 28.67 25.61 -12.03
CA THR A 18 28.70 24.48 -13.00
C THR A 18 29.14 23.17 -12.36
N LEU A 19 29.92 23.20 -11.27
CA LEU A 19 30.32 22.00 -10.53
C LEU A 19 29.20 21.44 -9.64
N HIS A 20 28.25 22.29 -9.18
CA HIS A 20 27.08 21.82 -8.43
C HIS A 20 25.98 21.22 -9.32
N ALA A 21 25.96 21.54 -10.63
CA ALA A 21 24.97 21.03 -11.57
C ALA A 21 25.30 19.62 -12.10
N LEU A 22 26.55 19.16 -11.97
CA LEU A 22 26.99 17.82 -12.39
C LEU A 22 26.87 16.74 -11.29
N HIS A 23 26.47 17.11 -10.08
CA HIS A 23 26.34 16.16 -8.95
C HIS A 23 24.88 15.81 -8.60
N ARG A 24 23.93 16.11 -9.49
CA ARG A 24 22.51 15.79 -9.32
C ARG A 24 21.97 14.87 -10.43
N SER A 25 22.82 13.95 -10.88
CA SER A 25 22.49 12.85 -11.79
C SER A 25 23.22 11.57 -11.39
N PHE A 26 23.37 11.30 -10.10
CA PHE A 26 23.79 9.98 -9.62
C PHE A 26 22.57 9.05 -9.55
N ASP A 27 22.53 8.12 -10.51
CA ASP A 27 21.89 6.81 -10.47
C ASP A 27 20.39 6.70 -10.19
N VAL A 28 19.57 7.20 -11.12
CA VAL A 28 18.17 6.75 -11.21
C VAL A 28 18.08 5.27 -11.64
N HIS A 29 19.13 4.67 -12.20
CA HIS A 29 19.08 3.29 -12.72
C HIS A 29 19.79 2.23 -11.87
N GLN A 30 20.71 2.61 -10.98
CA GLN A 30 21.39 1.61 -10.16
C GLN A 30 20.47 1.09 -9.04
N PRO A 31 20.49 -0.23 -8.76
CA PRO A 31 19.84 -0.77 -7.58
C PRO A 31 20.50 -0.21 -6.30
N PRO A 32 19.74 0.02 -5.22
CA PRO A 32 20.29 0.48 -3.95
C PRO A 32 21.22 -0.57 -3.33
N SER A 33 22.08 -0.13 -2.41
CA SER A 33 23.03 -1.03 -1.76
C SER A 33 22.31 -2.07 -0.89
N ILE A 34 22.81 -3.31 -0.90
CA ILE A 34 22.27 -4.41 -0.09
C ILE A 34 22.27 -4.03 1.40
N THR A 35 23.31 -3.34 1.87
CA THR A 35 23.40 -2.90 3.27
C THR A 35 22.31 -1.91 3.65
N GLU A 36 22.00 -0.95 2.77
CA GLU A 36 20.92 0.03 2.99
C GLU A 36 19.54 -0.62 3.00
N VAL A 37 19.35 -1.64 2.16
CA VAL A 37 18.13 -2.45 2.11
C VAL A 37 18.00 -3.31 3.37
N GLN A 38 19.08 -3.89 3.89
CA GLN A 38 19.06 -4.64 5.14
C GLN A 38 18.70 -3.76 6.35
N LEU A 39 19.24 -2.53 6.41
CA LEU A 39 18.83 -1.54 7.40
C LEU A 39 17.34 -1.20 7.26
N ALA A 40 16.87 -0.97 6.02
CA ALA A 40 15.46 -0.73 5.74
C ALA A 40 14.55 -1.88 6.20
N ILE A 41 14.97 -3.14 5.99
CA ILE A 41 14.25 -4.33 6.46
C ILE A 41 14.13 -4.28 7.98
N ARG A 42 15.21 -3.99 8.72
CA ARG A 42 15.16 -3.91 10.19
C ARG A 42 14.17 -2.84 10.65
N ASP A 43 14.24 -1.66 10.04
CA ASP A 43 13.38 -0.53 10.40
C ASP A 43 11.90 -0.84 10.10
N LEU A 44 11.60 -1.46 8.94
CA LEU A 44 10.25 -1.90 8.61
C LEU A 44 9.71 -2.97 9.57
N ASN A 45 10.54 -3.92 10.02
CA ASN A 45 10.10 -4.91 11.01
C ASN A 45 9.75 -4.23 12.35
N LEU A 46 10.48 -3.21 12.78
CA LEU A 46 10.15 -2.46 13.99
C LEU A 46 8.83 -1.68 13.85
N LEU A 47 8.54 -1.15 12.66
CA LEU A 47 7.30 -0.44 12.37
C LEU A 47 6.08 -1.38 12.30
N LEU A 48 6.22 -2.51 11.61
CA LEU A 48 5.15 -3.50 11.44
C LEU A 48 4.94 -4.35 12.69
N HIS A 49 6.01 -4.64 13.42
CA HIS A 49 6.03 -5.61 14.52
C HIS A 49 6.77 -5.04 15.74
N PRO A 50 6.27 -3.94 16.34
CA PRO A 50 6.91 -3.33 17.49
C PRO A 50 6.96 -4.34 18.67
N PRO A 51 8.14 -4.56 19.27
CA PRO A 51 8.28 -5.53 20.35
C PRO A 51 7.46 -5.12 21.58
N HIS A 52 6.84 -6.11 22.23
CA HIS A 52 6.19 -5.90 23.51
C HIS A 52 7.22 -5.64 24.61
N ASN A 53 6.90 -4.79 25.60
CA ASN A 53 7.81 -4.44 26.71
C ASN A 53 8.22 -5.65 27.57
N ARG A 54 7.51 -6.77 27.44
CA ARG A 54 7.71 -8.02 28.20
C ARG A 54 8.35 -9.14 27.38
N GLY A 55 8.78 -8.86 26.14
CA GLY A 55 9.55 -9.79 25.31
C GLY A 55 8.76 -10.86 24.55
N CYS A 56 7.45 -11.05 24.79
CA CYS A 56 6.62 -11.95 23.99
C CYS A 56 5.58 -11.20 23.14
N GLY A 57 5.48 -11.57 21.87
CA GLY A 57 4.50 -11.01 20.93
C GLY A 57 4.80 -9.58 20.46
N TYR A 58 3.92 -9.08 19.60
CA TYR A 58 4.00 -7.74 19.02
C TYR A 58 2.87 -6.86 19.57
N LYS A 59 3.13 -5.56 19.71
CA LYS A 59 2.05 -4.61 20.02
C LYS A 59 1.19 -4.40 18.78
N THR A 60 -0.10 -4.18 18.98
CA THR A 60 -0.98 -3.68 17.92
C THR A 60 -0.44 -2.34 17.41
N THR A 61 -0.23 -2.24 16.10
CA THR A 61 0.23 -1.00 15.48
C THR A 61 -0.97 -0.06 15.31
N ALA A 62 -0.76 1.25 15.49
CA ALA A 62 -1.76 2.28 15.20
C ALA A 62 -1.77 2.67 13.70
N LEU A 63 -1.22 1.81 12.83
CA LEU A 63 -1.13 2.06 11.40
C LEU A 63 -2.49 1.83 10.75
N THR A 64 -2.80 2.60 9.71
CA THR A 64 -3.95 2.25 8.86
C THR A 64 -3.60 0.97 8.10
N SER A 65 -4.58 0.08 7.89
CA SER A 65 -4.33 -1.18 7.15
C SER A 65 -3.75 -0.96 5.77
N THR A 66 -4.18 0.11 5.07
CA THR A 66 -3.59 0.46 3.78
C THR A 66 -2.08 0.71 3.91
N LEU A 67 -1.65 1.46 4.92
CA LEU A 67 -0.24 1.72 5.18
C LEU A 67 0.49 0.44 5.59
N GLU A 68 -0.09 -0.37 6.45
CA GLU A 68 0.47 -1.65 6.87
C GLU A 68 0.71 -2.59 5.68
N LYS A 69 -0.28 -2.74 4.78
CA LYS A 69 -0.16 -3.52 3.54
C LYS A 69 0.96 -2.98 2.64
N CYS A 70 1.08 -1.65 2.50
CA CYS A 70 2.18 -1.05 1.73
C CYS A 70 3.55 -1.41 2.30
N LEU A 71 3.72 -1.25 3.62
CA LEU A 71 4.98 -1.56 4.32
C LEU A 71 5.30 -3.05 4.22
N MET A 72 4.29 -3.93 4.31
CA MET A 72 4.44 -5.37 4.13
C MET A 72 4.93 -5.71 2.71
N TRP A 73 4.37 -5.08 1.69
CA TRP A 73 4.80 -5.30 0.30
C TRP A 73 6.24 -4.83 0.08
N MET A 74 6.63 -3.70 0.68
CA MET A 74 8.02 -3.23 0.67
C MET A 74 8.95 -4.24 1.35
N LEU A 75 8.54 -4.80 2.49
CA LEU A 75 9.31 -5.82 3.21
C LEU A 75 9.52 -7.09 2.37
N TYR A 76 8.47 -7.61 1.73
CA TYR A 76 8.58 -8.76 0.83
C TYR A 76 9.48 -8.48 -0.36
N PHE A 77 9.40 -7.27 -0.92
CA PHE A 77 10.25 -6.84 -2.01
C PHE A 77 11.72 -6.74 -1.60
N PHE A 78 12.03 -6.13 -0.46
CA PHE A 78 13.39 -6.07 0.06
C PHE A 78 13.98 -7.45 0.32
N ARG A 79 13.20 -8.37 0.91
CA ARG A 79 13.64 -9.76 1.09
C ARG A 79 13.91 -10.46 -0.23
N ALA A 80 13.04 -10.27 -1.23
CA ALA A 80 13.25 -10.82 -2.57
C ALA A 80 14.56 -10.31 -3.21
N PHE A 81 14.85 -9.02 -3.08
CA PHE A 81 16.09 -8.41 -3.57
C PHE A 81 17.34 -8.93 -2.84
N VAL A 82 17.32 -8.94 -1.50
CA VAL A 82 18.45 -9.45 -0.68
C VAL A 82 18.71 -10.94 -0.94
N ASN A 83 17.69 -11.72 -1.29
CA ASN A 83 17.81 -13.13 -1.67
C ASN A 83 18.37 -13.35 -3.09
N GLY A 84 18.90 -12.31 -3.74
CA GLY A 84 19.65 -12.41 -4.99
C GLY A 84 18.85 -12.14 -6.26
N LEU A 85 17.59 -11.69 -6.16
CA LEU A 85 16.86 -11.20 -7.34
C LEU A 85 17.27 -9.77 -7.68
N GLU A 86 17.34 -9.45 -8.97
CA GLU A 86 17.50 -8.08 -9.42
C GLU A 86 16.32 -7.19 -9.01
N TRP A 87 16.57 -5.89 -8.81
CA TRP A 87 15.59 -4.93 -8.28
C TRP A 87 14.25 -4.88 -9.05
N GLY A 88 14.29 -4.93 -10.38
CA GLY A 88 13.08 -4.94 -11.22
C GLY A 88 12.29 -6.25 -11.09
N PRO A 89 12.90 -7.40 -11.39
CA PRO A 89 12.30 -8.72 -11.23
C PRO A 89 11.79 -9.01 -9.81
N ALA A 90 12.54 -8.63 -8.77
CA ALA A 90 12.12 -8.76 -7.38
C ALA A 90 10.80 -8.01 -7.12
N ALA A 91 10.68 -6.77 -7.59
CA ALA A 91 9.46 -5.98 -7.42
C ALA A 91 8.27 -6.58 -8.17
N LEU A 92 8.50 -7.10 -9.38
CA LEU A 92 7.46 -7.75 -10.16
C LEU A 92 7.00 -9.07 -9.52
N LYS A 93 7.95 -9.87 -9.00
CA LYS A 93 7.66 -11.10 -8.26
C LYS A 93 6.83 -10.81 -7.01
N THR A 94 7.20 -9.80 -6.25
CA THR A 94 6.43 -9.37 -5.06
C THR A 94 5.03 -8.92 -5.45
N ALA A 95 4.87 -8.09 -6.49
CA ALA A 95 3.56 -7.64 -6.94
C ALA A 95 2.65 -8.83 -7.32
N LYS A 96 3.17 -9.81 -8.04
CA LYS A 96 2.44 -11.04 -8.39
C LYS A 96 2.11 -11.88 -7.15
N PHE A 97 3.06 -12.01 -6.22
CA PHE A 97 2.87 -12.75 -4.96
C PHE A 97 1.71 -12.18 -4.13
N VAL A 98 1.57 -10.86 -4.09
CA VAL A 98 0.46 -10.18 -3.38
C VAL A 98 -0.83 -10.08 -4.21
N GLY A 99 -0.93 -10.81 -5.32
CA GLY A 99 -2.11 -10.83 -6.19
C GLY A 99 -2.36 -9.53 -6.97
N LYS A 100 -1.34 -8.70 -7.15
CA LYS A 100 -1.43 -7.41 -7.86
C LYS A 100 -0.61 -7.42 -9.16
N GLY A 101 -0.74 -6.34 -9.94
CA GLY A 101 -0.13 -6.21 -11.27
C GLY A 101 1.10 -5.30 -11.36
N PRO A 102 1.57 -5.00 -12.58
CA PRO A 102 2.75 -4.15 -12.85
C PRO A 102 2.69 -2.75 -12.23
N TYR A 103 1.48 -2.21 -12.03
CA TYR A 103 1.29 -0.95 -11.31
C TYR A 103 1.86 -0.99 -9.89
N ILE A 104 1.56 -2.04 -9.13
CA ILE A 104 2.08 -2.21 -7.77
C ILE A 104 3.59 -2.47 -7.81
N SER A 105 4.11 -3.20 -8.79
CA SER A 105 5.57 -3.34 -8.97
C SER A 105 6.26 -1.98 -9.15
N ARG A 106 5.66 -1.04 -9.89
CA ARG A 106 6.20 0.33 -10.01
C ARG A 106 6.11 1.07 -8.67
N LYS A 107 4.95 1.02 -8.01
CA LYS A 107 4.73 1.72 -6.72
C LYS A 107 5.64 1.23 -5.61
N VAL A 108 5.81 -0.08 -5.47
CA VAL A 108 6.71 -0.66 -4.48
C VAL A 108 8.15 -0.21 -4.72
N ARG A 109 8.61 -0.10 -5.96
CA ARG A 109 9.95 0.45 -6.27
C ARG A 109 10.06 1.94 -5.93
N GLU A 110 9.04 2.74 -6.24
CA GLU A 110 8.99 4.17 -5.90
C GLU A 110 9.06 4.38 -4.38
N TRP A 111 8.19 3.72 -3.61
CA TRP A 111 8.18 3.83 -2.15
C TRP A 111 9.46 3.31 -1.52
N SER A 112 9.98 2.20 -2.03
CA SER A 112 11.22 1.62 -1.51
C SER A 112 12.40 2.57 -1.68
N ARG A 113 12.51 3.25 -2.83
CA ARG A 113 13.56 4.26 -3.03
C ARG A 113 13.34 5.48 -2.15
N ALA A 114 12.11 5.98 -2.06
CA ALA A 114 11.77 7.11 -1.20
C ALA A 114 12.11 6.81 0.26
N TYR A 115 11.78 5.61 0.74
CA TYR A 115 12.05 5.16 2.11
C TYR A 115 13.53 4.87 2.39
N ILE A 116 14.29 4.44 1.38
CA ILE A 116 15.75 4.30 1.51
C ILE A 116 16.42 5.66 1.60
N ALA A 117 15.97 6.63 0.79
CA ALA A 117 16.50 8.00 0.82
C ALA A 117 16.11 8.75 2.10
N ASP A 118 14.88 8.54 2.59
CA ASP A 118 14.35 9.16 3.80
C ASP A 118 13.45 8.17 4.56
N ARG A 119 13.88 7.78 5.76
CA ARG A 119 13.15 6.83 6.62
C ARG A 119 11.81 7.37 7.12
N GLY A 120 11.59 8.69 7.08
CA GLY A 120 10.30 9.32 7.38
C GLY A 120 9.30 9.26 6.22
N ASN A 121 9.75 8.94 5.00
CA ASN A 121 8.93 8.95 3.80
C ASN A 121 8.16 7.63 3.67
N LEU A 122 7.05 7.54 4.42
CA LEU A 122 6.19 6.38 4.42
C LEU A 122 5.35 6.29 3.13
N PRO A 123 5.09 5.07 2.64
CA PRO A 123 4.32 4.87 1.43
C PRO A 123 2.90 5.40 1.61
N PHE A 124 2.51 6.28 0.70
CA PHE A 124 1.14 6.77 0.63
C PHE A 124 0.51 6.28 -0.68
N ILE A 125 -0.37 5.27 -0.59
CA ILE A 125 -1.31 5.00 -1.67
C ILE A 125 -2.42 6.03 -1.56
N ARG A 126 -2.42 7.01 -2.46
CA ARG A 126 -3.69 7.64 -2.85
C ARG A 126 -4.51 6.53 -3.49
N TYR A 127 -5.47 5.96 -2.77
CA TYR A 127 -6.54 5.21 -3.40
C TYR A 127 -7.34 6.23 -4.21
N SER A 128 -6.89 6.53 -5.44
CA SER A 128 -7.53 7.50 -6.33
C SER A 128 -8.98 7.09 -6.55
N GLY A 129 -9.92 7.92 -6.10
CA GLY A 129 -11.36 7.69 -6.24
C GLY A 129 -12.18 8.31 -5.10
N ALA A 130 -11.78 9.46 -4.57
CA ALA A 130 -12.50 10.18 -3.52
C ALA A 130 -13.90 10.69 -3.93
N TRP A 131 -14.35 10.39 -5.15
CA TRP A 131 -15.67 10.78 -5.64
C TRP A 131 -16.61 9.59 -5.93
N THR A 132 -16.15 8.33 -5.83
CA THR A 132 -17.03 7.17 -6.15
C THR A 132 -16.57 5.81 -5.62
N LYS A 133 -15.71 5.74 -4.59
CA LYS A 133 -15.38 4.42 -3.99
C LYS A 133 -16.39 4.06 -2.91
N SER A 134 -17.21 3.06 -3.22
CA SER A 134 -18.08 2.36 -2.28
C SER A 134 -17.24 1.87 -1.08
N ARG A 135 -17.73 2.09 0.16
CA ARG A 135 -17.01 1.74 1.39
C ARG A 135 -16.65 0.25 1.48
N ILE A 136 -17.42 -0.61 0.84
CA ILE A 136 -17.15 -2.05 0.73
C ILE A 136 -15.80 -2.41 0.08
N ARG A 137 -15.15 -1.47 -0.61
CA ARG A 137 -13.81 -1.68 -1.18
C ARG A 137 -12.67 -1.42 -0.21
N ASP A 138 -12.99 -0.97 1.00
CA ASP A 138 -12.06 -1.02 2.11
C ASP A 138 -11.85 -2.49 2.46
N GLU A 139 -10.64 -3.01 2.16
CA GLU A 139 -10.33 -4.44 2.26
C GLU A 139 -10.58 -4.97 3.68
N ASP A 140 -10.38 -4.16 4.73
CA ASP A 140 -10.64 -4.60 6.11
C ASP A 140 -12.13 -4.68 6.41
N LEU A 141 -12.90 -3.67 5.99
CA LEU A 141 -14.36 -3.69 6.13
C LEU A 141 -14.94 -4.86 5.34
N GLN A 142 -14.39 -5.11 4.15
CA GLN A 142 -14.80 -6.22 3.31
C GLN A 142 -14.54 -7.57 3.99
N GLU A 143 -13.34 -7.77 4.53
CA GLU A 143 -12.97 -9.01 5.24
C GLU A 143 -13.80 -9.20 6.51
N GLU A 144 -13.96 -8.18 7.35
CA GLU A 144 -14.77 -8.27 8.58
C GLU A 144 -16.24 -8.55 8.25
N LEU A 145 -16.77 -7.88 7.21
CA LEU A 145 -18.14 -8.13 6.75
C LEU A 145 -18.30 -9.55 6.22
N LEU A 146 -17.36 -10.05 5.40
CA LEU A 146 -17.38 -11.43 4.91
C LEU A 146 -17.38 -12.44 6.05
N LEU A 147 -16.52 -12.25 7.06
CA LEU A 147 -16.50 -13.11 8.25
C LEU A 147 -17.83 -13.08 9.00
N HIS A 148 -18.43 -11.90 9.16
CA HIS A 148 -19.74 -11.77 9.78
C HIS A 148 -20.82 -12.50 8.97
N LEU A 149 -20.88 -12.30 7.65
CA LEU A 149 -21.86 -12.97 6.79
C LEU A 149 -21.66 -14.49 6.78
N GLN A 150 -20.43 -14.98 6.79
CA GLN A 150 -20.13 -16.42 6.92
C GLN A 150 -20.60 -16.98 8.26
N SER A 151 -20.49 -16.23 9.35
CA SER A 151 -20.95 -16.66 10.68
C SER A 151 -22.47 -16.81 10.79
N LEU A 152 -23.24 -16.10 9.95
CA LEU A 152 -24.70 -16.19 9.89
C LEU A 152 -25.20 -17.43 9.15
N GLY A 153 -24.30 -18.16 8.46
CA GLY A 153 -24.61 -19.42 7.80
C GLY A 153 -25.26 -19.26 6.42
N LYS A 154 -26.15 -20.19 6.06
CA LYS A 154 -26.69 -20.34 4.70
C LYS A 154 -27.68 -19.25 4.28
N TYR A 155 -28.32 -18.55 5.22
CA TYR A 155 -29.42 -17.62 4.90
C TYR A 155 -29.04 -16.19 5.23
N VAL A 156 -28.09 -15.66 4.45
CA VAL A 156 -27.62 -14.29 4.62
C VAL A 156 -28.49 -13.34 3.81
N THR A 157 -28.95 -12.26 4.43
CA THR A 157 -29.75 -11.23 3.75
C THR A 157 -29.01 -9.90 3.68
N ALA A 158 -29.37 -9.03 2.74
CA ALA A 158 -28.81 -7.67 2.67
C ALA A 158 -29.07 -6.88 3.96
N SER A 159 -30.17 -7.18 4.66
CA SER A 159 -30.48 -6.60 5.97
C SER A 159 -29.44 -6.97 7.03
N ALA A 160 -28.79 -8.14 6.94
CA ALA A 160 -27.73 -8.52 7.87
C ALA A 160 -26.54 -7.57 7.81
N ILE A 161 -26.20 -7.07 6.62
CA ILE A 161 -25.16 -6.04 6.46
C ILE A 161 -25.57 -4.76 7.18
N ILE A 162 -26.82 -4.33 7.02
CA ILE A 162 -27.32 -3.10 7.67
C ILE A 162 -27.28 -3.24 9.19
N ILE A 163 -27.77 -4.37 9.72
CA ILE A 163 -27.79 -4.65 11.17
C ILE A 163 -26.37 -4.65 11.72
N TYR A 164 -25.43 -5.29 11.02
CA TYR A 164 -24.05 -5.35 11.42
C TYR A 164 -23.38 -3.96 11.44
N LEU A 165 -23.61 -3.15 10.41
CA LEU A 165 -23.11 -1.78 10.33
C LEU A 165 -23.82 -0.82 11.30
N ASP A 166 -24.92 -1.23 11.92
CA ASP A 166 -25.63 -0.42 12.92
C ASP A 166 -24.97 -0.49 14.31
N HIS A 167 -24.09 -1.47 14.54
CA HIS A 167 -23.35 -1.56 15.79
C HIS A 167 -22.42 -0.35 15.96
N LEU A 168 -22.59 0.38 17.07
CA LEU A 168 -21.83 1.60 17.38
C LEU A 168 -20.31 1.39 17.34
N GLU A 169 -19.84 0.21 17.74
CA GLU A 169 -18.41 -0.14 17.69
C GLU A 169 -17.90 -0.31 16.25
N VAL A 170 -18.71 -0.87 15.34
CA VAL A 170 -18.37 -0.99 13.92
C VAL A 170 -18.37 0.40 13.27
N GLN A 171 -19.38 1.23 13.58
CA GLN A 171 -19.46 2.59 13.08
C GLN A 171 -18.28 3.45 13.52
N ALA A 172 -17.87 3.35 14.78
CA ALA A 172 -16.71 4.06 15.32
C ALA A 172 -15.41 3.62 14.66
N ARG A 173 -15.21 2.31 14.45
CA ARG A 173 -14.00 1.75 13.83
C ARG A 173 -13.81 2.21 12.38
N TYR A 174 -14.90 2.28 11.60
CA TYR A 174 -14.85 2.63 10.18
C TYR A 174 -15.26 4.09 9.87
N GLY A 175 -15.54 4.89 10.90
CA GLY A 175 -15.94 6.30 10.77
C GLY A 175 -17.26 6.50 10.02
N LEU A 176 -18.21 5.58 10.19
CA LEU A 176 -19.52 5.62 9.54
C LEU A 176 -20.47 6.49 10.37
N THR A 177 -20.85 7.66 9.84
CA THR A 177 -21.82 8.56 10.50
C THR A 177 -23.27 8.22 10.20
N LYS A 178 -23.51 7.43 9.14
CA LYS A 178 -24.83 7.04 8.67
C LYS A 178 -24.77 5.60 8.19
N ASN A 179 -25.83 4.86 8.46
CA ASN A 179 -25.99 3.51 7.92
C ASN A 179 -26.30 3.58 6.40
N ILE A 180 -26.07 2.48 5.71
CA ILE A 180 -26.29 2.36 4.26
C ILE A 180 -27.75 2.01 3.96
N SER A 181 -28.19 2.35 2.74
CA SER A 181 -29.52 1.92 2.27
C SER A 181 -29.57 0.43 1.94
N LEU A 182 -30.75 -0.16 1.92
CA LEU A 182 -30.96 -1.55 1.45
C LEU A 182 -30.43 -1.77 0.03
N ALA A 183 -30.64 -0.82 -0.87
CA ALA A 183 -30.11 -0.89 -2.24
C ALA A 183 -28.58 -0.92 -2.26
N THR A 184 -27.93 -0.18 -1.35
CA THR A 184 -26.46 -0.20 -1.19
C THR A 184 -25.99 -1.53 -0.64
N ALA A 185 -26.67 -2.06 0.39
CA ALA A 185 -26.35 -3.36 0.98
C ALA A 185 -26.49 -4.51 -0.05
N GLN A 186 -27.51 -4.46 -0.90
CA GLN A 186 -27.67 -5.40 -2.01
C GLN A 186 -26.51 -5.34 -3.01
N ARG A 187 -26.06 -4.13 -3.38
CA ARG A 187 -24.88 -3.97 -4.25
C ARG A 187 -23.62 -4.52 -3.59
N TRP A 188 -23.45 -4.29 -2.28
CA TRP A 188 -22.30 -4.78 -1.52
C TRP A 188 -22.26 -6.31 -1.49
N MET A 189 -23.40 -6.98 -1.30
CA MET A 189 -23.47 -8.44 -1.40
C MET A 189 -22.96 -8.95 -2.74
N THR A 190 -23.36 -8.33 -3.84
CA THR A 190 -22.85 -8.71 -5.16
C THR A 190 -21.36 -8.42 -5.32
N GLU A 191 -20.86 -7.30 -4.79
CA GLU A 191 -19.42 -6.95 -4.82
C GLU A 191 -18.57 -7.95 -4.03
N VAL A 192 -19.07 -8.48 -2.91
CA VAL A 192 -18.36 -9.47 -2.09
C VAL A 192 -18.59 -10.93 -2.51
N GLY A 193 -19.31 -11.16 -3.63
CA GLY A 193 -19.45 -12.47 -4.24
C GLY A 193 -20.72 -13.24 -3.90
N TYR A 194 -21.64 -12.69 -3.11
CA TYR A 194 -22.95 -13.30 -2.85
C TYR A 194 -23.89 -13.06 -4.04
N ARG A 195 -24.55 -14.13 -4.52
CA ARG A 195 -25.42 -14.09 -5.71
C ARG A 195 -26.80 -14.68 -5.39
N TRP A 196 -27.83 -13.85 -5.43
CA TRP A 196 -29.22 -14.27 -5.25
C TRP A 196 -29.66 -15.38 -6.24
N GLY A 197 -29.81 -16.60 -5.72
CA GLY A 197 -30.50 -17.71 -6.39
C GLY A 197 -31.92 -17.92 -5.86
N LYS A 198 -32.87 -18.23 -6.74
CA LYS A 198 -34.12 -18.88 -6.34
C LYS A 198 -33.92 -20.39 -6.47
N ASP A 199 -34.09 -21.13 -5.38
CA ASP A 199 -34.19 -22.59 -5.42
C ASP A 199 -35.35 -22.96 -6.36
N PRO A 200 -35.23 -23.96 -7.26
CA PRO A 200 -36.30 -24.32 -8.20
C PRO A 200 -37.65 -24.70 -7.55
N LYS A 201 -37.67 -24.88 -6.22
CA LYS A 201 -38.88 -25.19 -5.43
C LYS A 201 -39.58 -23.99 -4.81
N GLY A 202 -39.16 -22.76 -5.10
CA GLY A 202 -39.86 -21.54 -4.63
C GLY A 202 -39.68 -21.24 -3.13
N GLN A 203 -38.73 -21.90 -2.47
CA GLN A 203 -38.27 -21.57 -1.12
C GLN A 203 -36.92 -20.86 -1.21
N TYR A 204 -36.72 -19.78 -0.44
CA TYR A 204 -35.46 -19.03 -0.45
C TYR A 204 -34.33 -19.92 0.06
N VAL A 205 -33.38 -20.23 -0.81
CA VAL A 205 -32.13 -20.91 -0.50
C VAL A 205 -31.05 -20.30 -1.38
N ASP A 206 -30.05 -19.66 -0.76
CA ASP A 206 -28.92 -19.11 -1.48
C ASP A 206 -27.63 -19.27 -0.66
N GLY A 207 -26.80 -20.22 -1.06
CA GLY A 207 -25.56 -20.60 -0.38
C GLY A 207 -24.33 -20.23 -1.21
N HIS A 208 -23.27 -19.82 -0.50
CA HIS A 208 -21.93 -19.58 -1.00
C HIS A 208 -21.38 -20.83 -1.72
N GLU A 209 -20.83 -20.69 -2.94
CA GLU A 209 -19.97 -21.72 -3.57
C GLU A 209 -18.59 -21.74 -2.92
#